data_AF-A0A355PKT8-F1
#
_entry.id   AF-A0A355PKT8-F1
#
_cell.length_a   1.000
_cell.length_b   1.000
_cell.length_c   1.000
_cell.angle_alpha   90.00
_cell.angle_beta   90.00
_cell.angle_gamma   90.00
#
_symmetry.space_group_name_H-M   'P 1'
#
loop_
_entity.id
_entity.type
_entity.pdbx_description
1 polymer ?
#
loop_
_entity_poly.entity_id
_entity_poly.type
_entity_poly.pdbx_seq_one_letter_code
_entity_poly.pdbx_strand_id
1 'polypeptide(L)'
;MLMEALSWLFVLWLLWVFSGGPSRIEESKKPFLKPPSPLNTGAVYGILPETNTPVFDFKKDIRVGGGIDYSNVSLSSPINQETGQRIIEIRATSNSKKSLNITGWSVKGIMDKKPRVIGRGSQIFYQGKVNPEQEIILYPGEKAIILAGDSPVGASFKVNKCTGYLGQFQVFVPSFLQNCPHVGLDATVGITDGICSQFIRSIPRCNAFIHDYPMNITSECKELVEANLTHNSCVANHIKDSDFYKGEWRVYLGGSDSFGSKDGDIVTIYDRDGNKIDSIIL
;
A
#
# COMPACT_ATOMS: atom_id res chain seq x y z
N MET A 1 -15.29 45.33 20.80
CA MET A 1 -14.59 44.14 20.26
C MET A 1 -14.04 43.22 21.35
N LEU A 2 -13.24 43.69 22.30
CA LEU A 2 -12.70 42.83 23.39
C LEU A 2 -13.78 42.23 24.30
N MET A 3 -14.84 43.00 24.58
CA MET A 3 -15.95 42.58 25.45
C MET A 3 -16.82 41.48 24.82
N GLU A 4 -16.93 41.44 23.49
CA GLU A 4 -17.68 40.39 22.79
C GLU A 4 -16.90 39.07 22.74
N ALA A 5 -15.57 39.14 22.59
CA ALA A 5 -14.71 37.96 22.61
C ALA A 5 -14.76 37.24 23.98
N LEU A 6 -14.79 38.00 25.09
CA LEU A 6 -14.92 37.44 26.44
C LEU A 6 -16.28 36.74 26.66
N SER A 7 -17.36 37.28 26.08
CA SER A 7 -18.68 36.66 26.15
C SER A 7 -18.72 35.29 25.47
N TRP A 8 -18.10 35.17 24.29
CA TRP A 8 -18.05 33.88 23.57
C TRP A 8 -17.20 32.83 24.28
N LEU A 9 -16.07 33.23 24.85
CA LEU A 9 -15.22 32.32 25.63
C LEU A 9 -15.93 31.81 26.89
N PHE A 10 -16.72 32.66 27.55
CA PHE A 10 -17.50 32.25 28.72
C PHE A 10 -18.61 31.23 28.36
N VAL A 11 -19.27 31.42 27.22
CA VAL A 11 -20.29 30.46 26.72
C VAL A 11 -19.66 29.11 26.38
N LEU A 12 -18.50 29.09 25.72
CA LEU A 12 -17.77 27.86 25.41
C LEU A 12 -17.28 27.15 26.67
N TRP A 13 -16.82 27.89 27.67
CA TRP A 13 -16.43 27.35 28.97
C TRP A 13 -17.62 26.70 29.70
N LEU A 14 -18.78 27.37 29.72
CA LEU A 14 -20.00 26.79 30.30
C LEU A 14 -20.44 25.52 29.55
N LEU A 15 -20.43 25.54 28.22
CA LEU A 15 -20.75 24.35 27.42
C LEU A 15 -19.82 23.18 27.74
N TRP A 16 -18.52 23.45 27.89
CA TRP A 16 -17.52 22.42 28.22
C TRP A 16 -17.71 21.84 29.64
N VAL A 17 -18.05 22.67 30.63
CA VAL A 17 -18.36 22.24 32.00
C VAL A 17 -19.62 21.38 32.03
N PHE A 18 -20.69 21.78 31.34
CA PHE A 18 -21.95 21.02 31.30
C PHE A 18 -21.87 19.77 30.42
N SER A 19 -20.99 19.73 29.41
CA SER A 19 -20.77 18.53 28.59
C SER A 19 -19.88 17.47 29.26
N GLY A 20 -19.45 17.68 30.52
CA GLY A 20 -18.85 16.65 31.35
C GLY A 20 -17.38 16.84 31.72
N GLY A 21 -16.77 17.98 31.37
CA GLY A 21 -15.47 18.41 31.88
C GLY A 21 -14.34 17.35 31.84
N PRO A 22 -13.29 17.51 32.66
CA PRO A 22 -12.13 16.61 32.68
C PRO A 22 -12.40 15.29 33.45
N SER A 23 -13.50 15.20 34.19
CA SER A 23 -13.88 14.04 35.01
C SER A 23 -14.34 12.81 34.21
N ARG A 24 -14.51 12.89 32.88
CA ARG A 24 -14.77 11.71 32.03
C ARG A 24 -13.52 10.86 31.73
N ILE A 25 -12.32 11.30 32.07
CA ILE A 25 -11.08 10.55 31.78
C ILE A 25 -10.74 9.53 32.89
N GLU A 26 -11.34 9.65 34.09
CA GLU A 26 -11.01 8.76 35.22
C GLU A 26 -11.96 7.58 35.43
N GLU A 27 -13.18 7.57 34.85
CA GLU A 27 -14.16 6.49 35.08
C GLU A 27 -14.20 5.37 34.01
N SER A 28 -13.39 5.42 32.94
CA SER A 28 -13.30 4.27 32.01
C SER A 28 -12.23 3.23 32.40
N LYS A 29 -11.62 3.33 33.59
CA LYS A 29 -10.66 2.32 34.10
C LYS A 29 -11.37 1.19 34.84
N LYS A 30 -12.11 0.34 34.11
CA LYS A 30 -12.23 -1.09 34.45
C LYS A 30 -12.39 -1.94 33.19
N PRO A 31 -11.33 -2.63 32.77
CA PRO A 31 -11.50 -3.94 32.19
C PRO A 31 -10.72 -4.98 33.02
N PHE A 32 -11.48 -5.81 33.73
CA PHE A 32 -11.16 -7.20 34.03
C PHE A 32 -9.70 -7.56 34.32
N LEU A 33 -9.29 -7.42 35.58
CA LEU A 33 -8.37 -8.37 36.20
C LEU A 33 -8.90 -8.69 37.60
N LYS A 34 -9.39 -9.92 37.80
CA LYS A 34 -9.50 -10.47 39.16
C LYS A 34 -8.07 -10.55 39.72
N PRO A 35 -7.83 -10.20 41.00
CA PRO A 35 -6.50 -10.38 41.56
C PRO A 35 -6.10 -11.85 41.49
N PRO A 36 -4.84 -12.18 41.17
CA PRO A 36 -4.38 -13.56 41.20
C PRO A 36 -4.50 -14.12 42.62
N SER A 37 -4.84 -15.41 42.71
CA SER A 37 -4.89 -16.15 43.96
C SER A 37 -3.56 -16.03 44.71
N PRO A 38 -3.57 -15.97 46.06
CA PRO A 38 -2.34 -15.83 46.84
C PRO A 38 -1.36 -16.96 46.54
N LEU A 39 -0.09 -16.59 46.30
CA LEU A 39 1.05 -17.48 46.08
C LEU A 39 1.33 -18.30 47.36
N ASN A 40 0.54 -19.35 47.63
CA ASN A 40 0.98 -20.53 48.39
C ASN A 40 0.01 -21.73 48.42
N THR A 41 -1.04 -21.79 47.59
CA THR A 41 -2.07 -22.84 47.74
C THR A 41 -1.92 -24.04 46.80
N GLY A 42 -0.94 -24.06 45.88
CA GLY A 42 -0.65 -25.23 45.04
C GLY A 42 -1.80 -25.74 44.17
N ALA A 43 -2.88 -24.97 44.01
CA ALA A 43 -4.05 -25.38 43.23
C ALA A 43 -3.83 -25.01 41.74
N VAL A 44 -3.75 -26.04 40.89
CA VAL A 44 -3.70 -25.91 39.43
C VAL A 44 -5.12 -25.65 38.91
N TYR A 45 -5.25 -24.72 37.95
CA TYR A 45 -6.50 -24.47 37.25
C TYR A 45 -6.91 -25.70 36.42
N GLY A 46 -8.01 -26.35 36.81
CA GLY A 46 -8.83 -27.21 35.94
C GLY A 46 -8.18 -28.52 35.46
N ILE A 47 -8.68 -29.64 35.99
CA ILE A 47 -8.40 -30.97 35.47
C ILE A 47 -9.12 -31.11 34.12
N LEU A 48 -8.37 -31.27 33.03
CA LEU A 48 -8.93 -31.65 31.73
C LEU A 48 -9.19 -33.18 31.74
N PRO A 49 -10.34 -33.66 31.25
CA PRO A 49 -10.62 -35.08 31.17
C PRO A 49 -9.69 -35.77 30.16
N GLU A 50 -9.13 -36.91 30.56
CA GLU A 50 -8.34 -37.79 29.71
C GLU A 50 -9.17 -38.28 28.51
N THR A 51 -8.87 -37.75 27.33
CA THR A 51 -9.34 -38.33 26.07
C THR A 51 -8.20 -39.12 25.45
N ASN A 52 -8.40 -40.44 25.32
CA ASN A 52 -7.60 -41.34 24.50
C ASN A 52 -7.31 -40.70 23.14
N THR A 53 -6.07 -40.29 22.92
CA THR A 53 -5.63 -39.73 21.64
C THR A 53 -5.47 -40.85 20.63
N PRO A 54 -6.26 -40.90 19.53
CA PRO A 54 -5.78 -41.56 18.34
C PRO A 54 -4.59 -40.75 17.80
N VAL A 55 -3.51 -41.45 17.45
CA VAL A 55 -2.37 -40.90 16.72
C VAL A 55 -2.91 -40.29 15.43
N PHE A 56 -2.94 -38.96 15.35
CA PHE A 56 -3.32 -38.24 14.14
C PHE A 56 -2.23 -38.43 13.08
N ASP A 57 -2.49 -39.35 12.16
CA ASP A 57 -1.78 -39.46 10.89
C ASP A 57 -2.10 -38.22 10.05
N PHE A 58 -1.11 -37.34 9.86
CA PHE A 58 -1.22 -36.12 9.04
C PHE A 58 -1.32 -36.39 7.53
N LYS A 59 -1.56 -37.64 7.13
CA LYS A 59 -1.91 -38.02 5.77
C LYS A 59 -3.26 -38.73 5.79
N LYS A 60 -4.31 -37.98 5.41
CA LYS A 60 -5.58 -38.44 4.78
C LYS A 60 -6.83 -38.06 5.57
N ASP A 61 -7.32 -36.84 5.30
CA ASP A 61 -8.73 -36.45 5.27
C ASP A 61 -8.82 -35.24 4.31
N ILE A 62 -8.85 -35.39 2.99
CA ILE A 62 -10.00 -35.69 2.12
C ILE A 62 -11.27 -34.87 2.47
N ARG A 63 -11.29 -33.66 1.90
CA ARG A 63 -12.41 -32.92 1.29
C ARG A 63 -13.84 -33.40 1.62
N VAL A 64 -14.56 -32.62 2.43
CA VAL A 64 -16.00 -32.36 2.26
C VAL A 64 -16.30 -30.90 2.62
N GLY A 65 -16.87 -30.18 1.67
CA GLY A 65 -17.09 -28.74 1.67
C GLY A 65 -16.62 -28.23 0.31
N GLY A 66 -17.47 -27.54 -0.44
CA GLY A 66 -17.10 -26.92 -1.71
C GLY A 66 -16.01 -25.87 -1.46
N GLY A 67 -14.76 -26.32 -1.36
CA GLY A 67 -13.62 -25.47 -1.12
C GLY A 67 -13.52 -24.50 -2.28
N ILE A 68 -13.45 -23.22 -1.95
CA ILE A 68 -13.25 -22.18 -2.95
C ILE A 68 -11.90 -22.45 -3.63
N ASP A 69 -11.93 -22.57 -4.95
CA ASP A 69 -10.75 -22.87 -5.74
C ASP A 69 -9.91 -21.60 -5.93
N TYR A 70 -8.82 -21.51 -5.18
CA TYR A 70 -7.82 -20.45 -5.31
C TYR A 70 -6.58 -20.91 -6.11
N SER A 71 -6.68 -21.97 -6.92
CA SER A 71 -5.56 -22.47 -7.74
C SER A 71 -5.00 -21.44 -8.74
N ASN A 72 -5.76 -20.39 -9.03
CA ASN A 72 -5.32 -19.26 -9.86
C ASN A 72 -4.62 -18.13 -9.08
N VAL A 73 -4.41 -18.30 -7.78
CA VAL A 73 -3.76 -17.33 -6.88
C VAL A 73 -2.44 -17.90 -6.38
N SER A 74 -1.39 -17.10 -6.40
CA SER A 74 -0.12 -17.40 -5.75
C SER A 74 0.17 -16.33 -4.72
N LEU A 75 0.43 -16.77 -3.49
CA LEU A 75 0.80 -15.91 -2.37
C LEU A 75 2.27 -16.16 -2.04
N SER A 76 3.03 -15.09 -1.87
CA SER A 76 4.45 -15.21 -1.53
C SER A 76 4.91 -14.07 -0.64
N SER A 77 6.06 -14.28 -0.01
CA SER A 77 6.68 -13.37 0.95
C SER A 77 8.16 -13.16 0.58
N PRO A 78 8.46 -12.53 -0.58
CA PRO A 78 9.84 -12.32 -0.98
C PRO A 78 10.54 -11.30 -0.09
N ILE A 79 11.86 -11.46 0.07
CA ILE A 79 12.71 -10.50 0.76
C ILE A 79 12.94 -9.31 -0.18
N ASN A 80 12.54 -8.12 0.27
CA ASN A 80 12.92 -6.86 -0.34
C ASN A 80 14.43 -6.65 -0.17
N GLN A 81 15.15 -6.51 -1.28
CA GLN A 81 16.63 -6.43 -1.26
C GLN A 81 17.16 -5.09 -0.70
N GLU A 82 16.35 -4.03 -0.70
CA GLU A 82 16.75 -2.71 -0.20
C GLU A 82 16.66 -2.62 1.33
N THR A 83 15.64 -3.26 1.90
CA THR A 83 15.34 -3.18 3.34
C THR A 83 15.66 -4.45 4.11
N GLY A 84 15.83 -5.59 3.42
CA GLY A 84 15.93 -6.92 4.02
C GLY A 84 14.59 -7.45 4.56
N GLN A 85 13.52 -6.65 4.52
CA GLN A 85 12.21 -7.02 5.06
C GLN A 85 11.42 -7.84 4.05
N ARG A 86 10.57 -8.75 4.54
CA ARG A 86 9.65 -9.48 3.67
C ARG A 86 8.43 -8.63 3.32
N ILE A 87 8.00 -8.73 2.06
CA ILE A 87 6.81 -8.06 1.56
C ILE A 87 5.77 -9.08 1.15
N ILE A 88 4.49 -8.73 1.24
CA ILE A 88 3.41 -9.60 0.79
C ILE A 88 3.21 -9.39 -0.71
N GLU A 89 3.34 -10.46 -1.49
CA GLU A 89 3.03 -10.45 -2.92
C GLU A 89 1.84 -11.39 -3.21
N ILE A 90 0.79 -10.84 -3.81
CA ILE A 90 -0.36 -11.58 -4.36
C ILE A 90 -0.23 -11.59 -5.87
N ARG A 91 -0.26 -12.76 -6.50
CA ARG A 91 -0.10 -12.92 -7.95
C ARG A 91 -1.23 -13.73 -8.55
N ALA A 92 -1.77 -13.24 -9.67
CA ALA A 92 -2.63 -14.05 -10.52
C ALA A 92 -1.75 -14.98 -11.35
N THR A 93 -1.96 -16.29 -11.27
CA THR A 93 -1.12 -17.26 -11.99
C THR A 93 -1.27 -17.05 -13.50
N SER A 94 -0.17 -17.18 -14.25
CA SER A 94 -0.14 -17.01 -15.71
C SER A 94 -1.02 -18.03 -16.45
N ASN A 95 -1.27 -19.18 -15.82
CA ASN A 95 -2.08 -20.26 -16.37
C ASN A 95 -3.59 -20.00 -16.20
N SER A 96 -3.97 -18.98 -15.42
CA SER A 96 -5.36 -18.56 -15.28
C SER A 96 -5.85 -17.91 -16.58
N LYS A 97 -7.06 -18.28 -17.03
CA LYS A 97 -7.77 -17.54 -18.10
C LYS A 97 -8.61 -16.38 -17.56
N LYS A 98 -8.71 -16.24 -16.23
CA LYS A 98 -9.57 -15.27 -15.57
C LYS A 98 -8.73 -14.26 -14.80
N SER A 99 -9.13 -13.00 -14.87
CA SER A 99 -8.62 -11.95 -13.99
C SER A 99 -9.05 -12.19 -12.54
N LEU A 100 -8.22 -11.76 -11.60
CA LEU A 100 -8.44 -11.90 -10.17
C LEU A 100 -8.74 -10.52 -9.57
N ASN A 101 -9.95 -10.32 -9.06
CA ASN A 101 -10.28 -9.11 -8.31
C ASN A 101 -9.94 -9.33 -6.83
N ILE A 102 -8.98 -8.55 -6.33
CA ILE A 102 -8.51 -8.63 -4.93
C ILE A 102 -9.09 -7.51 -4.06
N THR A 103 -9.95 -6.66 -4.62
CA THR A 103 -10.65 -5.62 -3.86
C THR A 103 -11.56 -6.25 -2.81
N GLY A 104 -11.49 -5.75 -1.58
CA GLY A 104 -12.27 -6.27 -0.46
C GLY A 104 -11.66 -7.51 0.20
N TRP A 105 -10.58 -8.09 -0.33
CA TRP A 105 -9.80 -9.08 0.40
C TRP A 105 -9.17 -8.42 1.63
N SER A 106 -8.77 -9.22 2.61
CA SER A 106 -8.16 -8.68 3.82
C SER A 106 -6.93 -9.43 4.27
N VAL A 107 -6.04 -8.68 4.91
CA VAL A 107 -4.77 -9.16 5.45
C VAL A 107 -4.81 -9.00 6.96
N LYS A 108 -4.55 -10.08 7.68
CA LYS A 108 -4.52 -10.07 9.15
C LYS A 108 -3.17 -10.57 9.65
N GLY A 109 -2.40 -9.67 10.24
CA GLY A 109 -1.24 -10.03 11.03
C GLY A 109 -1.63 -10.72 12.35
N ILE A 110 -0.71 -11.48 12.94
CA ILE A 110 -0.95 -12.17 14.21
C ILE A 110 -1.31 -11.20 15.37
N MET A 111 -0.75 -10.00 15.33
CA MET A 111 -1.00 -8.94 16.32
C MET A 111 -2.20 -8.06 15.99
N ASP A 112 -2.76 -8.18 14.78
CA ASP A 112 -3.84 -7.33 14.32
C ASP A 112 -5.16 -7.75 14.99
N LYS A 113 -5.78 -6.80 15.71
CA LYS A 113 -7.11 -7.00 16.31
C LYS A 113 -8.19 -7.25 15.25
N LYS A 114 -8.02 -6.66 14.06
CA LYS A 114 -8.94 -6.75 12.93
C LYS A 114 -8.16 -6.88 11.62
N PRO A 115 -8.65 -7.66 10.64
CA PRO A 115 -8.07 -7.67 9.29
C PRO A 115 -8.09 -6.27 8.67
N ARG A 116 -7.04 -5.92 7.95
CA ARG A 116 -6.97 -4.72 7.11
C ARG A 116 -7.42 -5.06 5.70
N VAL A 117 -8.34 -4.27 5.16
CA VAL A 117 -9.02 -4.57 3.89
C VAL A 117 -8.29 -3.89 2.73
N ILE A 118 -8.08 -4.63 1.64
CA ILE A 118 -7.64 -4.10 0.36
C ILE A 118 -8.74 -3.20 -0.19
N GLY A 119 -8.48 -1.90 -0.18
CA GLY A 119 -9.36 -0.89 -0.76
C GLY A 119 -9.34 -0.89 -2.29
N ARG A 120 -9.91 0.17 -2.85
CA ARG A 120 -9.80 0.49 -4.28
C ARG A 120 -8.44 1.14 -4.57
N GLY A 121 -8.10 1.27 -5.84
CA GLY A 121 -6.87 1.94 -6.26
C GLY A 121 -7.04 2.67 -7.59
N SER A 122 -6.12 3.58 -7.86
CA SER A 122 -6.06 4.29 -9.13
C SER A 122 -5.30 3.46 -10.18
N GLN A 123 -5.95 3.10 -11.27
CA GLN A 123 -5.26 2.48 -12.40
C GLN A 123 -4.28 3.46 -13.06
N ILE A 124 -4.60 4.75 -13.07
CA ILE A 124 -3.76 5.80 -13.65
C ILE A 124 -3.65 6.92 -12.64
N PHE A 125 -2.48 7.01 -12.03
CA PHE A 125 -2.17 8.09 -11.11
C PHE A 125 -1.83 9.37 -11.89
N TYR A 126 -2.21 10.52 -11.36
CA TYR A 126 -1.82 11.86 -11.79
C TYR A 126 -1.45 12.66 -10.53
N GLN A 127 -0.29 13.30 -10.56
CA GLN A 127 0.15 14.18 -9.47
C GLN A 127 -0.69 15.45 -9.43
N GLY A 128 -1.02 15.91 -8.22
CA GLY A 128 -1.76 17.17 -8.00
C GLY A 128 -3.24 17.12 -8.39
N LYS A 129 -3.82 15.93 -8.61
CA LYS A 129 -5.22 15.74 -8.96
C LYS A 129 -5.86 14.66 -8.09
N VAL A 130 -7.18 14.76 -7.92
CA VAL A 130 -7.97 13.65 -7.36
C VAL A 130 -8.02 12.54 -8.41
N ASN A 131 -7.51 11.36 -8.03
CA ASN A 131 -7.42 10.23 -8.93
C ASN A 131 -8.67 9.36 -8.83
N PRO A 132 -9.24 8.91 -9.97
CA PRO A 132 -10.39 8.02 -9.94
C PRO A 132 -9.98 6.64 -9.39
N GLU A 133 -10.76 6.13 -8.45
CA GLU A 133 -10.51 4.83 -7.85
C GLU A 133 -11.38 3.72 -8.44
N GLN A 134 -10.76 2.58 -8.71
CA GLN A 134 -11.41 1.39 -9.24
C GLN A 134 -10.99 0.13 -8.50
N GLU A 135 -11.66 -0.97 -8.84
CA GLU A 135 -11.28 -2.28 -8.32
C GLU A 135 -9.86 -2.65 -8.75
N ILE A 136 -9.12 -3.23 -7.81
CA ILE A 136 -7.78 -3.77 -8.02
C ILE A 136 -7.93 -5.16 -8.63
N ILE A 137 -7.76 -5.22 -9.94
CA ILE A 137 -7.87 -6.43 -10.75
C ILE A 137 -6.47 -6.80 -11.25
N LEU A 138 -6.08 -8.04 -11.02
CA LEU A 138 -4.86 -8.66 -11.53
C LEU A 138 -5.20 -9.52 -12.75
N TYR A 139 -4.65 -9.16 -13.91
CA TYR A 139 -4.68 -10.03 -15.09
C TYR A 139 -3.69 -11.19 -14.95
N PRO A 140 -3.83 -12.27 -15.73
CA PRO A 140 -2.91 -13.41 -15.66
C PRO A 140 -1.44 -12.98 -15.75
N GLY A 141 -0.63 -13.38 -14.76
CA GLY A 141 0.79 -13.01 -14.63
C GLY A 141 1.05 -11.72 -13.84
N GLU A 142 0.04 -10.86 -13.65
CA GLU A 142 0.18 -9.64 -12.85
C GLU A 142 0.22 -9.93 -11.34
N LYS A 143 0.75 -8.95 -10.60
CA LYS A 143 0.87 -9.03 -9.15
C LYS A 143 0.46 -7.75 -8.44
N ALA A 144 0.20 -7.87 -7.14
CA ALA A 144 0.05 -6.78 -6.20
C ALA A 144 1.09 -6.95 -5.07
N ILE A 145 1.80 -5.86 -4.76
CA ILE A 145 2.62 -5.75 -3.56
C ILE A 145 1.76 -5.07 -2.50
N ILE A 146 1.51 -5.79 -1.40
CA ILE A 146 0.68 -5.32 -0.29
C ILE A 146 1.57 -4.73 0.80
N LEU A 147 1.29 -3.47 1.14
CA LEU A 147 2.08 -2.63 2.03
C LEU A 147 1.20 -2.20 3.21
N ALA A 148 1.77 -2.27 4.40
CA ALA A 148 1.05 -2.09 5.65
C ALA A 148 0.68 -0.61 5.90
N GLY A 149 1.64 0.29 5.69
CA GLY A 149 1.50 1.72 5.98
C GLY A 149 0.73 2.52 4.93
N ASP A 150 0.79 3.84 5.11
CA ASP A 150 0.14 4.80 4.22
C ASP A 150 0.87 4.93 2.88
N SER A 151 0.11 5.24 1.82
CA SER A 151 0.69 5.52 0.51
C SER A 151 1.41 6.87 0.52
N PRO A 152 2.67 6.97 0.05
CA PRO A 152 3.38 8.24 -0.09
C PRO A 152 2.66 9.25 -1.00
N VAL A 153 1.73 8.78 -1.84
CA VAL A 153 0.93 9.61 -2.75
C VAL A 153 -0.56 9.57 -2.41
N GLY A 154 -0.92 9.04 -1.25
CA GLY A 154 -2.29 9.04 -0.73
C GLY A 154 -3.26 8.08 -1.43
N ALA A 155 -2.78 7.20 -2.31
CA ALA A 155 -3.62 6.20 -2.98
C ALA A 155 -2.86 4.89 -3.25
N SER A 156 -3.58 3.77 -3.34
CA SER A 156 -3.07 2.58 -4.01
C SER A 156 -3.11 2.80 -5.52
N PHE A 157 -2.13 2.27 -6.27
CA PHE A 157 -2.07 2.52 -7.72
C PHE A 157 -1.41 1.42 -8.54
N LYS A 158 -1.71 1.40 -9.84
CA LYS A 158 -1.08 0.49 -10.81
C LYS A 158 0.22 1.10 -11.34
N VAL A 159 1.31 0.34 -11.26
CA VAL A 159 2.63 0.74 -11.75
C VAL A 159 2.64 0.75 -13.27
N ASN A 160 3.22 1.81 -13.82
CA ASN A 160 3.39 2.02 -15.24
C ASN A 160 4.80 2.55 -15.55
N LYS A 161 5.14 2.71 -16.82
CA LYS A 161 6.47 3.15 -17.26
C LYS A 161 6.87 4.56 -16.76
N CYS A 162 5.92 5.39 -16.35
CA CYS A 162 6.15 6.73 -15.84
C CYS A 162 6.28 6.79 -14.32
N THR A 163 5.97 5.70 -13.60
CA THR A 163 5.93 5.67 -12.14
C THR A 163 7.24 6.06 -11.47
N GLY A 164 8.38 5.87 -12.13
CA GLY A 164 9.69 6.29 -11.59
C GLY A 164 9.75 7.79 -11.23
N TYR A 165 9.04 8.67 -11.96
CA TYR A 165 8.97 10.10 -11.64
C TYR A 165 8.37 10.40 -10.27
N LEU A 166 7.57 9.49 -9.71
CA LEU A 166 7.02 9.68 -8.37
C LEU A 166 8.14 9.65 -7.31
N GLY A 167 9.22 8.90 -7.56
CA GLY A 167 10.34 8.73 -6.64
C GLY A 167 11.18 9.99 -6.41
N GLN A 168 11.02 11.03 -7.24
CA GLN A 168 11.73 12.30 -7.07
C GLN A 168 11.29 13.06 -5.80
N PHE A 169 10.00 12.97 -5.46
CA PHE A 169 9.41 13.76 -4.36
C PHE A 169 8.95 12.91 -3.18
N GLN A 170 8.96 11.59 -3.31
CA GLN A 170 8.43 10.66 -2.33
C GLN A 170 9.32 9.42 -2.24
N VAL A 171 9.43 8.84 -1.05
CA VAL A 171 10.16 7.59 -0.85
C VAL A 171 9.21 6.42 -1.00
N PHE A 172 9.55 5.49 -1.89
CA PHE A 172 8.81 4.26 -2.10
C PHE A 172 9.67 3.07 -1.73
N VAL A 173 9.07 2.12 -1.01
CA VAL A 173 9.71 0.86 -0.64
C VAL A 173 8.78 -0.29 -1.04
N PRO A 174 9.24 -1.25 -1.86
CA PRO A 174 10.45 -1.20 -2.70
C PRO A 174 10.49 0.00 -3.65
N SER A 175 11.68 0.48 -3.99
CA SER A 175 11.85 1.56 -4.95
C SER A 175 11.37 1.17 -6.37
N PHE A 176 11.15 2.18 -7.21
CA PHE A 176 10.78 1.98 -8.60
C PHE A 176 11.99 1.94 -9.51
N LEU A 177 11.85 1.18 -10.61
CA LEU A 177 12.82 1.21 -11.70
C LEU A 177 12.93 2.62 -12.30
N GLN A 178 14.16 3.07 -12.50
CA GLN A 178 14.48 4.40 -13.05
C GLN A 178 14.58 4.36 -14.59
N ASN A 179 13.59 3.74 -15.25
CA ASN A 179 13.58 3.49 -16.70
C ASN A 179 12.44 4.22 -17.44
N CYS A 180 12.09 5.43 -16.98
CA CYS A 180 11.06 6.24 -17.62
C CYS A 180 11.46 6.63 -19.06
N PRO A 181 10.47 6.79 -19.96
CA PRO A 181 10.69 7.38 -21.28
C PRO A 181 11.42 8.71 -21.17
N HIS A 182 12.46 8.90 -21.99
CA HIS A 182 13.29 10.10 -21.97
C HIS A 182 13.37 10.73 -23.36
N VAL A 183 12.94 11.99 -23.45
CA VAL A 183 12.95 12.75 -24.69
C VAL A 183 14.40 13.09 -25.06
N GLY A 184 14.81 12.83 -26.30
CA GLY A 184 16.17 13.08 -26.78
C GLY A 184 17.13 11.89 -26.71
N LEU A 185 16.74 10.80 -26.04
CA LEU A 185 17.39 9.49 -26.11
C LEU A 185 16.56 8.47 -26.93
N ASP A 186 15.23 8.50 -26.79
CA ASP A 186 14.36 7.44 -27.32
C ASP A 186 13.52 7.85 -28.54
N ALA A 187 13.48 9.14 -28.93
CA ALA A 187 12.62 9.61 -30.04
C ALA A 187 13.17 10.79 -30.86
N THR A 188 12.83 10.72 -32.15
CA THR A 188 12.90 11.65 -33.29
C THR A 188 12.21 13.01 -33.07
N VAL A 189 12.33 13.60 -31.89
CA VAL A 189 11.89 14.98 -31.69
C VAL A 189 12.84 15.86 -32.48
N GLY A 190 12.30 16.70 -33.37
CA GLY A 190 13.02 17.61 -34.26
C GLY A 190 13.74 18.74 -33.52
N ILE A 191 14.51 18.40 -32.49
CA ILE A 191 15.34 19.31 -31.72
C ILE A 191 16.50 19.70 -32.63
N THR A 192 16.35 20.80 -33.35
CA THR A 192 17.40 21.35 -34.21
C THR A 192 18.44 22.15 -33.43
N ASP A 193 18.13 22.55 -32.19
CA ASP A 193 19.04 23.25 -31.29
C ASP A 193 19.93 22.26 -30.52
N GLY A 194 21.23 22.29 -30.82
CA GLY A 194 22.24 21.47 -30.14
C GLY A 194 22.36 21.75 -28.65
N ILE A 195 22.14 22.99 -28.20
CA ILE A 195 22.21 23.36 -26.79
C ILE A 195 21.05 22.74 -26.03
N CYS A 196 19.82 22.90 -26.54
CA CYS A 196 18.65 22.27 -25.97
C CYS A 196 18.78 20.74 -25.88
N SER A 197 19.25 20.10 -26.97
CA SER A 197 19.43 18.64 -27.02
C SER A 197 20.42 18.16 -25.95
N GLN A 198 21.54 18.85 -25.77
CA GLN A 198 22.53 18.53 -24.73
C GLN A 198 21.94 18.74 -23.33
N PHE A 199 21.22 19.84 -23.12
CA PHE A 199 20.58 20.13 -21.84
C PHE A 199 19.56 19.05 -21.46
N ILE A 200 18.67 18.66 -22.37
CA ILE A 200 17.68 17.61 -22.14
C ILE A 200 18.34 16.28 -21.77
N ARG A 201 19.41 15.90 -22.49
CA ARG A 201 20.17 14.68 -22.20
C ARG A 201 20.89 14.70 -20.85
N SER A 202 21.15 15.88 -20.30
CA SER A 202 21.75 16.02 -18.96
C SER A 202 20.76 15.75 -17.83
N ILE A 203 19.45 15.84 -18.09
CA ILE A 203 18.41 15.57 -17.10
C ILE A 203 18.33 14.05 -16.89
N PRO A 204 18.53 13.53 -15.68
CA PRO A 204 18.46 12.09 -15.44
C PRO A 204 17.08 11.51 -15.78
N ARG A 205 17.03 10.22 -16.12
CA ARG A 205 15.76 9.52 -16.32
C ARG A 205 14.90 9.60 -15.06
N CYS A 206 13.59 9.69 -15.27
CA CYS A 206 12.60 9.81 -14.20
C CYS A 206 12.75 11.04 -13.29
N ASN A 207 13.45 12.09 -13.73
CA ASN A 207 13.54 13.35 -13.00
C ASN A 207 12.88 14.48 -13.78
N ALA A 208 11.92 15.14 -13.14
CA ALA A 208 11.41 16.41 -13.60
C ALA A 208 12.41 17.52 -13.29
N PHE A 209 12.58 18.43 -14.24
CA PHE A 209 13.45 19.59 -14.04
C PHE A 209 12.69 20.65 -13.24
N ILE A 210 13.18 20.94 -12.04
CA ILE A 210 12.55 21.87 -11.08
C ILE A 210 13.48 23.03 -10.69
N HIS A 211 14.62 23.16 -11.38
CA HIS A 211 15.63 24.17 -11.10
C HIS A 211 15.52 25.35 -12.06
N ASP A 212 16.29 26.40 -11.80
CA ASP A 212 16.44 27.50 -12.74
C ASP A 212 17.12 27.03 -14.02
N TYR A 213 16.53 27.39 -15.15
CA TYR A 213 17.12 27.10 -16.45
C TYR A 213 18.39 27.93 -16.66
N PRO A 214 19.45 27.34 -17.24
CA PRO A 214 20.61 28.10 -17.68
C PRO A 214 20.22 29.24 -18.64
N MET A 215 20.95 30.36 -18.58
CA MET A 215 20.63 31.57 -19.35
C MET A 215 20.63 31.38 -20.87
N ASN A 216 21.33 30.35 -21.37
CA ASN A 216 21.43 30.02 -22.79
C ASN A 216 20.35 29.05 -23.29
N ILE A 217 19.38 28.66 -22.44
CA ILE A 217 18.26 27.81 -22.84
C ILE A 217 17.12 28.67 -23.39
N THR A 218 16.74 28.39 -24.62
CA THR A 218 15.63 29.06 -25.33
C THR A 218 14.29 28.73 -24.69
N SER A 219 13.29 29.60 -24.86
CA SER A 219 11.93 29.39 -24.33
C SER A 219 11.30 28.12 -24.91
N GLU A 220 11.53 27.83 -26.19
CA GLU A 220 11.04 26.63 -26.87
C GLU A 220 11.59 25.35 -26.22
N CYS A 221 12.84 25.38 -25.75
CA CYS A 221 13.44 24.25 -25.05
C CYS A 221 12.81 24.05 -23.65
N LYS A 222 12.51 25.15 -22.94
CA LYS A 222 11.85 25.10 -21.63
C LYS A 222 10.48 24.46 -21.76
N GLU A 223 9.68 24.92 -22.73
CA GLU A 223 8.37 24.34 -23.05
C GLU A 223 8.48 22.85 -23.39
N LEU A 224 9.49 22.46 -24.16
CA LEU A 224 9.72 21.05 -24.49
C LEU A 224 10.01 20.19 -23.25
N VAL A 225 10.82 20.70 -22.32
CA VAL A 225 11.14 20.02 -21.05
C VAL A 225 9.87 19.88 -20.21
N GLU A 226 9.11 20.94 -20.01
CA GLU A 226 7.87 20.92 -19.21
C GLU A 226 6.81 20.00 -19.84
N ALA A 227 6.68 20.03 -21.16
CA ALA A 227 5.71 19.23 -21.91
C ALA A 227 6.04 17.72 -21.95
N ASN A 228 7.23 17.30 -21.52
CA ASN A 228 7.65 15.90 -21.67
C ASN A 228 8.29 15.26 -20.44
N LEU A 229 9.04 16.03 -19.65
CA LEU A 229 9.85 15.52 -18.54
C LEU A 229 9.15 15.75 -17.20
N THR A 230 7.90 15.31 -17.10
CA THR A 230 7.17 15.21 -15.84
C THR A 230 6.39 13.90 -15.79
N HIS A 231 5.97 13.49 -14.59
CA HIS A 231 5.10 12.32 -14.44
C HIS A 231 3.83 12.45 -15.30
N ASN A 232 3.11 13.57 -15.15
CA ASN A 232 1.82 13.76 -15.82
C ASN A 232 1.97 13.86 -17.35
N SER A 233 3.03 14.53 -17.83
CA SER A 233 3.35 14.61 -19.25
C SER A 233 3.71 13.24 -19.82
N CYS A 234 4.53 12.45 -19.11
CA CYS A 234 4.86 11.09 -19.49
C CYS A 234 3.60 10.21 -19.60
N VAL A 235 2.69 10.28 -18.62
CA VAL A 235 1.43 9.53 -18.67
C VAL A 235 0.60 9.95 -19.87
N ALA A 236 0.42 11.25 -20.11
CA ALA A 236 -0.36 11.76 -21.23
C ALA A 236 0.18 11.27 -22.58
N ASN A 237 1.51 11.23 -22.74
CA ASN A 237 2.17 10.86 -23.99
C ASN A 237 2.23 9.33 -24.22
N HIS A 238 2.27 8.53 -23.16
CA HIS A 238 2.55 7.09 -23.25
C HIS A 238 1.41 6.16 -22.79
N ILE A 239 0.28 6.69 -22.32
CA ILE A 239 -0.86 5.89 -21.84
C ILE A 239 -1.37 4.87 -22.87
N LYS A 240 -1.18 5.15 -24.17
CA LYS A 240 -1.61 4.28 -25.28
C LYS A 240 -0.57 3.25 -25.68
N ASP A 241 0.63 3.28 -25.10
CA ASP A 241 1.68 2.33 -25.42
C ASP A 241 1.28 0.94 -24.90
N SER A 242 1.56 -0.10 -25.71
CA SER A 242 1.23 -1.48 -25.35
C SER A 242 1.95 -1.97 -24.08
N ASP A 243 3.10 -1.38 -23.74
CA ASP A 243 3.90 -1.67 -22.55
C ASP A 243 3.76 -0.59 -21.45
N PHE A 244 2.71 0.24 -21.50
CA PHE A 244 2.47 1.30 -20.51
C PHE A 244 2.39 0.74 -19.09
N TYR A 245 1.51 -0.23 -18.86
CA TYR A 245 1.38 -0.90 -17.56
C TYR A 245 2.47 -1.96 -17.37
N LYS A 246 3.02 -2.05 -16.15
CA LYS A 246 4.09 -3.02 -15.84
C LYS A 246 3.60 -4.28 -15.11
N GLY A 247 2.28 -4.48 -15.06
CA GLY A 247 1.68 -5.67 -14.45
C GLY A 247 1.84 -5.76 -12.93
N GLU A 248 2.01 -4.64 -12.26
CA GLU A 248 2.18 -4.55 -10.80
C GLU A 248 1.23 -3.50 -10.21
N TRP A 249 0.60 -3.83 -9.10
CA TRP A 249 -0.09 -2.88 -8.23
C TRP A 249 0.71 -2.61 -6.95
N ARG A 250 0.73 -1.36 -6.50
CA ARG A 250 1.16 -0.96 -5.15
C ARG A 250 -0.08 -0.71 -4.31
N VAL A 251 -0.32 -1.61 -3.35
CA VAL A 251 -1.52 -1.63 -2.53
C VAL A 251 -1.14 -1.27 -1.11
N TYR A 252 -1.64 -0.13 -0.63
CA TYR A 252 -1.41 0.37 0.71
C TYR A 252 -2.67 0.17 1.54
N LEU A 253 -2.54 -0.50 2.69
CA LEU A 253 -3.69 -0.79 3.56
C LEU A 253 -3.95 0.29 4.60
N GLY A 254 -2.98 1.20 4.80
CA GLY A 254 -3.02 2.21 5.84
C GLY A 254 -2.88 1.63 7.26
N GLY A 255 -2.52 2.52 8.19
CA GLY A 255 -2.35 2.17 9.60
C GLY A 255 -0.88 1.91 9.96
N SER A 256 -0.60 0.83 10.70
CA SER A 256 0.76 0.53 11.15
C SER A 256 1.68 0.19 9.98
N ASP A 257 2.94 0.64 10.06
CA ASP A 257 3.97 0.42 9.04
C ASP A 257 4.38 -1.05 8.88
N SER A 258 3.90 -1.95 9.74
CA SER A 258 4.17 -3.38 9.67
C SER A 258 2.91 -4.25 9.82
N PHE A 259 2.99 -5.48 9.30
CA PHE A 259 2.02 -6.56 9.51
C PHE A 259 2.36 -7.46 10.70
N GLY A 260 3.50 -7.22 11.34
CA GLY A 260 4.05 -8.03 12.41
C GLY A 260 5.00 -7.21 13.27
N SER A 261 5.40 -7.79 14.40
CA SER A 261 6.38 -7.23 15.31
C SER A 261 7.82 -7.61 14.94
N LYS A 262 8.02 -8.71 14.21
CA LYS A 262 9.33 -9.26 13.83
C LYS A 262 9.27 -10.07 12.52
N ASP A 263 10.42 -10.29 11.90
CA ASP A 263 10.58 -11.31 10.85
C ASP A 263 10.22 -12.70 11.42
N GLY A 264 9.46 -13.48 10.67
CA GLY A 264 8.91 -14.79 11.06
C GLY A 264 7.42 -14.77 11.44
N ASP A 265 6.77 -13.60 11.47
CA ASP A 265 5.35 -13.50 11.84
C ASP A 265 4.43 -14.07 10.75
N ILE A 266 3.38 -14.77 11.19
CA ILE A 266 2.37 -15.33 10.28
C ILE A 266 1.33 -14.27 9.95
N VAL A 267 1.11 -14.08 8.65
CA VAL A 267 0.04 -13.25 8.11
C VAL A 267 -0.95 -14.13 7.37
N THR A 268 -2.25 -13.93 7.64
CA THR A 268 -3.32 -14.67 6.96
C THR A 268 -4.09 -13.75 6.03
N ILE A 269 -4.37 -14.26 4.83
CA ILE A 269 -5.09 -13.55 3.77
C ILE A 269 -6.47 -14.19 3.63
N TYR A 270 -7.50 -13.35 3.59
CA TYR A 270 -8.90 -13.73 3.45
C TYR A 270 -9.49 -13.09 2.21
N ASP A 271 -10.44 -13.78 1.58
CA ASP A 271 -11.23 -13.21 0.50
C ASP A 271 -12.26 -12.19 1.01
N ARG A 272 -13.07 -11.66 0.09
CA ARG A 272 -14.11 -10.67 0.40
C ARG A 272 -15.23 -11.20 1.31
N ASP A 273 -15.47 -12.51 1.30
CA ASP A 273 -16.51 -13.16 2.09
C ASP A 273 -15.99 -13.63 3.46
N GLY A 274 -14.69 -13.41 3.72
CA GLY A 274 -14.03 -13.78 4.97
C GLY A 274 -13.50 -15.22 4.98
N ASN A 275 -13.51 -15.93 3.86
CA ASN A 275 -12.90 -17.24 3.75
C ASN A 275 -11.38 -17.10 3.70
N LYS A 276 -10.69 -17.98 4.43
CA LYS A 276 -9.23 -18.02 4.40
C LYS A 276 -8.76 -18.49 3.02
N ILE A 277 -7.90 -17.69 2.38
CA ILE A 277 -7.21 -18.07 1.15
C ILE A 277 -5.95 -18.86 1.52
N ASP A 278 -5.03 -18.23 2.27
CA ASP A 278 -3.81 -18.89 2.76
C ASP A 278 -3.16 -18.10 3.92
N SER A 279 -2.09 -18.64 4.49
CA SER A 279 -1.20 -17.97 5.45
C SER A 279 0.25 -18.02 4.97
N ILE A 280 0.96 -16.90 5.08
CA ILE A 280 2.39 -16.77 4.72
C ILE A 280 3.21 -16.27 5.92
N ILE A 281 4.51 -16.54 5.88
CA ILE A 281 5.47 -16.11 6.90
C ILE A 281 6.23 -14.87 6.38
N LEU A 282 6.15 -13.76 7.12
CA LEU A 282 6.93 -12.54 6.92
C LEU A 282 8.28 -12.59 7.62
#